data_AF-A0A6L4Y5P7-F1
#
_entry.id   AF-A0A6L4Y5P7-F1
#
_cell.length_a   1.000
_cell.length_b   1.000
_cell.length_c   1.000
_cell.angle_alpha   90.00
_cell.angle_beta   90.00
_cell.angle_gamma   90.00
#
_symmetry.space_group_name_H-M   'P 1'
#
loop_
_entity.id
_entity.type
_entity.pdbx_description
1 polymer ?
#
loop_
_entity_poly.entity_id
_entity_poly.type
_entity_poly.pdbx_seq_one_letter_code
_entity_poly.pdbx_strand_id
1 'polypeptide(L)'
;MKIAYTGLNLPEGKIKYHDEIFVSLAEKFQPAKLSPYYFEFLPEDYESADIIAIADEHVLDLLILDMEKIEGRLSRTEDPSEKEVLKKCLSQLEDQKPICDLFLNNSERAIVNALRPMSFKPTLVSKDTSPDANVVCRDGMEKAGMMFFYTIGKQEVHAWLVEKDTDAVTCAGKIHSDLARGFIKAELVSF
;
A
#
# COMPACT_ATOMS: atom_id res chain seq x y z
N MET A 1 6.29 5.10 1.45
CA MET A 1 5.03 4.59 2.00
C MET A 1 5.27 4.24 3.43
N LYS A 2 4.23 4.30 4.25
CA LYS A 2 4.25 3.94 5.65
C LYS A 2 3.66 2.54 5.83
N ILE A 3 4.35 1.67 6.56
CA ILE A 3 3.91 0.31 6.88
C ILE A 3 3.72 0.25 8.40
N ALA A 4 2.48 0.13 8.85
CA ALA A 4 2.22 -0.22 10.23
C ALA A 4 2.51 -1.69 10.46
N TYR A 5 3.08 -2.05 11.62
CA TYR A 5 3.26 -3.44 11.96
C TYR A 5 2.98 -3.78 13.43
N THR A 6 2.53 -5.02 13.64
CA THR A 6 2.15 -5.55 14.96
C THR A 6 2.49 -7.03 15.04
N GLY A 7 3.12 -7.46 16.13
CA GLY A 7 3.53 -8.85 16.34
C GLY A 7 4.67 -9.33 15.44
N LEU A 8 5.33 -8.43 14.70
CA LEU A 8 6.42 -8.75 13.78
C LEU A 8 7.72 -8.08 14.26
N ASN A 9 8.84 -8.81 14.16
CA ASN A 9 10.19 -8.31 14.40
C ASN A 9 10.70 -7.60 13.14
N LEU A 10 10.20 -6.39 12.94
CA LEU A 10 10.55 -5.50 11.84
C LEU A 10 11.32 -4.27 12.37
N PRO A 11 12.15 -3.63 11.53
CA PRO A 11 12.81 -2.39 11.93
C PRO A 11 11.80 -1.26 12.16
N GLU A 12 12.18 -0.26 12.95
CA GLU A 12 11.40 0.97 13.14
C GLU A 12 12.00 2.14 12.35
N GLY A 13 11.14 2.98 11.78
CA GLY A 13 11.53 4.20 11.07
C GLY A 13 11.84 3.97 9.58
N LYS A 14 12.63 4.89 9.01
CA LYS A 14 12.90 4.91 7.57
C LYS A 14 13.94 3.89 7.16
N ILE A 15 13.54 2.99 6.26
CA ILE A 15 14.39 1.94 5.71
C ILE A 15 14.50 2.11 4.20
N LYS A 16 15.74 2.05 3.71
CA LYS A 16 16.02 2.04 2.27
C LYS A 16 15.55 0.71 1.69
N TYR A 17 14.69 0.77 0.67
CA TYR A 17 14.26 -0.42 -0.04
C TYR A 17 15.38 -0.96 -0.94
N HIS A 18 15.60 -2.27 -0.87
CA HIS A 18 16.51 -2.98 -1.77
C HIS A 18 15.77 -3.40 -3.04
N ASP A 19 15.83 -2.54 -4.05
CA ASP A 19 15.25 -2.75 -5.36
C ASP A 19 16.32 -3.23 -6.35
N GLU A 20 16.21 -4.48 -6.80
CA GLU A 20 17.17 -5.11 -7.71
C GLU A 20 17.30 -4.36 -9.05
N ILE A 21 16.19 -3.80 -9.56
CA ILE A 21 16.19 -3.02 -10.80
C ILE A 21 16.97 -1.74 -10.57
N PHE A 22 16.66 -1.02 -9.48
CA PHE A 22 17.36 0.20 -9.13
C PHE A 22 18.86 -0.02 -8.93
N VAL A 23 19.23 -1.10 -8.23
CA VAL A 23 20.64 -1.49 -8.01
C VAL A 23 21.34 -1.74 -9.35
N SER A 24 20.73 -2.52 -10.23
CA SER A 24 21.28 -2.82 -11.56
C SER A 24 21.46 -1.55 -12.42
N LEU A 25 20.52 -0.61 -12.34
CA LEU A 25 20.61 0.68 -13.02
C LEU A 25 21.74 1.55 -12.44
N ALA A 26 21.86 1.59 -11.11
CA ALA A 26 22.93 2.33 -10.44
C ALA A 26 24.32 1.81 -10.84
N GLU A 27 24.50 0.49 -10.86
CA GLU A 27 25.75 -0.16 -11.26
C GLU A 27 26.09 0.10 -12.73
N LYS A 28 25.10 -0.02 -13.62
CA LYS A 28 25.29 0.15 -15.07
C LYS A 28 25.62 1.58 -15.46
N PHE A 29 24.96 2.57 -14.86
CA PHE A 29 25.07 3.97 -15.29
C PHE A 29 26.01 4.82 -14.45
N GLN A 30 26.40 4.34 -13.26
CA GLN A 30 27.32 5.03 -12.34
C GLN A 30 27.03 6.54 -12.20
N PRO A 31 25.79 6.93 -11.83
CA PRO A 31 25.39 8.32 -11.79
C PRO A 31 26.08 9.09 -10.65
N ALA A 32 26.10 10.42 -10.75
CA ALA A 32 26.60 11.27 -9.66
C ALA A 32 25.74 11.21 -8.39
N LYS A 33 24.44 10.88 -8.52
CA LYS A 33 23.48 10.79 -7.42
C LYS A 33 22.58 9.56 -7.55
N LEU A 34 22.25 8.96 -6.41
CA LEU A 34 21.27 7.89 -6.28
C LEU A 34 20.09 8.34 -5.42
N SER A 35 18.88 8.18 -5.93
CA SER A 35 17.63 8.47 -5.23
C SER A 35 16.75 7.21 -5.16
N PRO A 36 17.08 6.28 -4.24
CA PRO A 36 16.28 5.09 -4.00
C PRO A 36 15.00 5.46 -3.23
N TYR A 37 14.05 4.52 -3.20
CA TYR A 37 12.85 4.68 -2.40
C TYR A 37 13.08 4.25 -0.94
N TYR A 38 12.37 4.90 -0.02
CA TYR A 38 12.39 4.59 1.41
C TYR A 38 10.98 4.27 1.89
N PHE A 39 10.85 3.17 2.63
CA PHE A 39 9.67 2.87 3.43
C PHE A 39 9.86 3.40 4.84
N GLU A 40 8.76 3.64 5.53
CA GLU A 40 8.76 4.01 6.94
C GLU A 40 7.93 2.98 7.70
N PHE A 41 8.58 2.26 8.61
CA PHE A 41 7.92 1.25 9.44
C PHE A 41 7.49 1.87 10.77
N LEU A 42 6.23 1.68 11.13
CA LEU A 42 5.59 2.28 12.29
C LEU A 42 5.00 1.17 13.19
N PRO A 43 5.47 1.01 14.43
CA PRO A 43 4.86 0.07 15.37
C PRO A 43 3.43 0.52 15.72
N GLU A 44 2.44 -0.34 15.52
CA GLU A 44 1.04 -0.18 15.94
C GLU A 44 0.28 1.10 15.46
N ASP A 45 0.88 1.97 14.65
CA ASP A 45 0.23 3.17 14.09
C ASP A 45 -0.50 2.87 12.77
N TYR A 46 -1.63 2.16 12.89
CA TYR A 46 -2.47 1.84 11.73
C TYR A 46 -3.09 3.08 11.08
N GLU A 47 -3.28 4.18 11.82
CA GLU A 47 -3.99 5.36 11.32
C GLU A 47 -3.17 6.09 10.26
N SER A 48 -1.87 6.29 10.52
CA SER A 48 -1.00 7.03 9.61
C SER A 48 -0.39 6.18 8.49
N ALA A 49 -0.55 4.86 8.54
CA ALA A 49 0.03 3.93 7.58
C ALA A 49 -0.73 3.81 6.25
N ASP A 50 0.00 3.48 5.18
CA ASP A 50 -0.55 3.15 3.85
C ASP A 50 -0.84 1.65 3.72
N ILE A 51 -0.03 0.82 4.38
CA ILE A 51 -0.07 -0.66 4.39
C ILE A 51 -0.01 -1.13 5.86
N ILE A 52 -0.64 -2.25 6.16
CA ILE A 52 -0.55 -2.92 7.47
C ILE A 52 0.13 -4.28 7.28
N ALA A 53 1.06 -4.63 8.15
CA ALA A 53 1.69 -5.95 8.22
C ALA A 53 1.52 -6.51 9.64
N ILE A 54 0.79 -7.60 9.79
CA ILE A 54 0.41 -8.13 11.11
C ILE A 54 0.72 -9.61 11.21
N ALA A 55 1.21 -10.04 12.38
CA ALA A 55 1.30 -11.46 12.68
C ALA A 55 -0.11 -12.08 12.73
N ASP A 56 -0.26 -13.32 12.26
CA ASP A 56 -1.56 -14.00 12.23
C ASP A 56 -2.18 -14.15 13.62
N GLU A 57 -1.37 -14.42 14.64
CA GLU A 57 -1.79 -14.46 16.04
C GLU A 57 -2.33 -13.12 16.58
N HIS A 58 -1.97 -12.01 15.94
CA HIS A 58 -2.39 -10.66 16.31
C HIS A 58 -3.48 -10.08 15.39
N VAL A 59 -3.94 -10.82 14.38
CA VAL A 59 -4.86 -10.26 13.37
C VAL A 59 -6.14 -9.71 14.00
N LEU A 60 -6.66 -10.38 15.04
CA LEU A 60 -7.88 -9.98 15.74
C LEU A 60 -7.77 -8.60 16.40
N ASP A 61 -6.58 -8.18 16.83
CA ASP A 61 -6.35 -6.87 17.44
C ASP A 61 -6.71 -5.74 16.46
N LEU A 62 -6.45 -5.95 15.17
CA LEU A 62 -6.86 -5.04 14.09
C LEU A 62 -8.36 -5.19 13.76
N LEU A 63 -8.84 -6.42 13.61
CA LEU A 63 -10.20 -6.67 13.10
C LEU A 63 -11.29 -6.24 14.08
N ILE A 64 -11.04 -6.30 15.39
CA ILE A 64 -11.99 -5.86 16.43
C ILE A 64 -12.33 -4.38 16.27
N LEU A 65 -11.35 -3.54 15.95
CA LEU A 65 -11.56 -2.10 15.71
C LEU A 65 -12.55 -1.85 14.56
N ASP A 66 -12.54 -2.71 13.55
CA ASP A 66 -13.45 -2.62 12.41
C ASP A 66 -14.81 -3.25 12.69
N MET A 67 -14.86 -4.36 13.43
CA MET A 67 -16.10 -4.98 13.87
C MET A 67 -16.94 -3.98 14.67
N GLU A 68 -16.37 -3.35 15.70
CA GLU A 68 -17.07 -2.36 16.54
C GLU A 68 -17.60 -1.19 15.71
N LYS A 69 -16.78 -0.69 14.78
CA LYS A 69 -17.16 0.40 13.86
C LYS A 69 -18.33 0.00 12.96
N ILE A 70 -18.28 -1.20 12.39
CA ILE A 70 -19.28 -1.69 11.44
C ILE A 70 -20.59 -2.02 12.14
N GLU A 71 -20.56 -2.68 13.29
CA GLU A 71 -21.74 -2.95 14.12
C GLU A 71 -22.42 -1.64 14.58
N GLY A 72 -21.59 -0.68 15.02
CA GLY A 72 -22.04 0.66 15.37
C GLY A 72 -22.76 1.36 14.22
N ARG A 73 -22.27 1.23 12.98
CA ARG A 73 -22.95 1.75 11.79
C ARG A 73 -24.21 0.97 11.44
N LEU A 74 -24.16 -0.35 11.52
CA LEU A 74 -25.25 -1.27 11.16
C LEU A 74 -26.49 -1.03 12.01
N SER A 75 -26.31 -0.71 13.30
CA SER A 75 -27.40 -0.39 14.22
C SER A 75 -28.17 0.91 13.89
N ARG A 76 -27.59 1.80 13.07
CA ARG A 76 -28.12 3.15 12.80
C ARG A 76 -28.59 3.35 11.37
N THR A 77 -28.02 2.64 10.42
CA THR A 77 -28.40 2.80 9.01
C THR A 77 -29.80 2.21 8.76
N GLU A 78 -30.58 2.88 7.91
CA GLU A 78 -31.85 2.38 7.39
C GLU A 78 -31.72 1.92 5.93
N ASP A 79 -30.63 2.27 5.25
CA ASP A 79 -30.40 1.91 3.85
C ASP A 79 -30.17 0.40 3.70
N PRO A 80 -31.07 -0.33 3.00
CA PRO A 80 -30.91 -1.76 2.78
C PRO A 80 -29.61 -2.11 2.05
N SER A 81 -29.15 -1.27 1.12
CA SER A 81 -27.92 -1.51 0.36
C SER A 81 -26.70 -1.43 1.28
N GLU A 82 -26.61 -0.38 2.10
CA GLU A 82 -25.56 -0.25 3.11
C GLU A 82 -25.58 -1.42 4.11
N LYS A 83 -26.76 -1.84 4.60
CA LYS A 83 -26.88 -2.99 5.52
C LYS A 83 -26.28 -4.27 4.95
N GLU A 84 -26.54 -4.58 3.68
CA GLU A 84 -25.98 -5.79 3.06
C GLU A 84 -24.46 -5.72 2.94
N VAL A 85 -23.89 -4.55 2.62
CA VAL A 85 -22.44 -4.35 2.57
C VAL A 85 -21.80 -4.51 3.95
N LEU A 86 -22.40 -3.92 4.98
CA LEU A 86 -21.91 -4.03 6.36
C LEU A 86 -21.91 -5.48 6.85
N LYS A 87 -22.98 -6.24 6.57
CA LYS A 87 -23.05 -7.68 6.91
C LYS A 87 -21.98 -8.50 6.19
N LYS A 88 -21.71 -8.21 4.91
CA LYS A 88 -20.62 -8.85 4.16
C LYS A 88 -19.27 -8.57 4.82
N CYS A 89 -19.04 -7.33 5.27
CA CYS A 89 -17.82 -6.97 5.97
C CYS A 89 -17.71 -7.70 7.32
N LEU A 90 -18.78 -7.79 8.11
CA LEU A 90 -18.77 -8.57 9.37
C LEU A 90 -18.41 -10.03 9.13
N SER A 91 -19.05 -10.68 8.15
CA SER A 91 -18.75 -12.08 7.82
C SER A 91 -17.28 -12.29 7.41
N GLN A 92 -16.67 -11.34 6.70
CA GLN A 92 -15.24 -11.37 6.35
C GLN A 92 -14.35 -11.26 7.61
N LEU A 93 -14.68 -10.38 8.54
CA LEU A 93 -13.93 -10.16 9.78
C LEU A 93 -14.05 -11.36 10.75
N GLU A 94 -15.24 -11.96 10.85
CA GLU A 94 -15.49 -13.18 11.62
C GLU A 94 -14.66 -14.38 11.11
N ASP A 95 -14.42 -14.42 9.80
CA ASP A 95 -13.52 -15.35 9.12
C ASP A 95 -12.02 -15.06 9.36
N GLN A 96 -11.71 -14.08 10.21
CA GLN A 96 -10.36 -13.58 10.51
C GLN A 96 -9.62 -13.03 9.29
N LYS A 97 -10.35 -12.46 8.32
CA LYS A 97 -9.77 -11.89 7.11
C LYS A 97 -9.92 -10.36 7.11
N PRO A 98 -8.89 -9.61 6.70
CA PRO A 98 -9.00 -8.18 6.47
C PRO A 98 -10.07 -7.83 5.40
N ILE A 99 -10.69 -6.65 5.52
CA ILE A 99 -11.69 -6.18 4.55
C ILE A 99 -11.05 -5.89 3.18
N CYS A 100 -9.76 -5.58 3.11
CA CYS A 100 -9.08 -5.38 1.83
C CYS A 100 -9.13 -6.60 0.90
N ASP A 101 -9.33 -7.80 1.47
CA ASP A 101 -9.42 -9.07 0.72
C ASP A 101 -10.87 -9.41 0.32
N LEU A 102 -11.84 -8.59 0.71
CA LEU A 102 -13.24 -8.76 0.36
C LEU A 102 -13.48 -8.30 -1.08
N PHE A 103 -14.11 -9.17 -1.88
CA PHE A 103 -14.57 -8.80 -3.21
C PHE A 103 -15.76 -7.83 -3.11
N LEU A 104 -15.56 -6.60 -3.58
CA LEU A 104 -16.56 -5.53 -3.57
C LEU A 104 -16.68 -4.93 -4.97
N ASN A 105 -17.90 -4.73 -5.42
CA ASN A 105 -18.15 -3.91 -6.61
C ASN A 105 -17.93 -2.41 -6.31
N ASN A 106 -17.98 -1.56 -7.34
CA ASN A 106 -17.68 -0.12 -7.20
C ASN A 106 -18.60 0.59 -6.20
N SER A 107 -19.89 0.27 -6.17
CA SER A 107 -20.86 0.88 -5.25
C SER A 107 -20.62 0.42 -3.81
N GLU A 108 -20.33 -0.87 -3.60
CA GLU A 108 -20.02 -1.42 -2.28
C GLU A 108 -18.70 -0.86 -1.75
N ARG A 109 -17.68 -0.77 -2.60
CA ARG A 109 -16.37 -0.17 -2.29
C ARG A 109 -16.51 1.28 -1.85
N ALA A 110 -17.40 2.06 -2.47
CA ALA A 110 -17.64 3.44 -2.05
C ALA A 110 -18.21 3.54 -0.63
N ILE A 111 -19.12 2.63 -0.25
CA ILE A 111 -19.68 2.54 1.10
C ILE A 111 -18.58 2.20 2.11
N VAL A 112 -17.78 1.17 1.86
CA VAL A 112 -16.68 0.77 2.75
C VAL A 112 -15.63 1.87 2.88
N ASN A 113 -15.26 2.53 1.78
CA ASN A 113 -14.35 3.67 1.79
C ASN A 113 -14.84 4.83 2.67
N ALA A 114 -16.15 5.12 2.64
CA ALA A 114 -16.72 6.20 3.45
C ALA A 114 -16.60 5.92 4.96
N LEU A 115 -16.63 4.64 5.36
CA LEU A 115 -16.52 4.21 6.75
C LEU A 115 -15.07 4.21 7.26
N ARG A 116 -14.09 4.13 6.35
CA ARG A 116 -12.65 4.04 6.67
C ARG A 116 -12.33 2.97 7.72
N PRO A 117 -12.69 1.69 7.52
CA PRO A 117 -12.17 0.62 8.36
C PRO A 117 -10.66 0.47 8.15
N MET A 118 -9.94 0.13 9.22
CA MET A 118 -8.48 0.02 9.23
C MET A 118 -8.00 -1.11 8.32
N SER A 119 -8.62 -2.28 8.40
CA SER A 119 -8.30 -3.47 7.60
C SER A 119 -8.73 -3.38 6.13
N PHE A 120 -9.33 -2.25 5.71
CA PHE A 120 -9.53 -1.97 4.30
C PHE A 120 -8.28 -1.41 3.61
N LYS A 121 -7.32 -0.92 4.40
CA LYS A 121 -5.96 -0.69 3.91
C LYS A 121 -5.35 -2.03 3.48
N PRO A 122 -4.46 -2.05 2.47
CA PRO A 122 -3.69 -3.23 2.11
C PRO A 122 -3.05 -3.88 3.34
N THR A 123 -3.52 -5.07 3.70
CA THR A 123 -3.12 -5.75 4.95
C THR A 123 -2.44 -7.07 4.63
N LEU A 124 -1.19 -7.22 5.03
CA LEU A 124 -0.43 -8.46 4.98
C LEU A 124 -0.57 -9.19 6.31
N VAL A 125 -1.00 -10.44 6.26
CA VAL A 125 -1.08 -11.31 7.45
C VAL A 125 0.02 -12.37 7.32
N SER A 126 0.96 -12.39 8.26
CA SER A 126 2.14 -13.27 8.23
C SER A 126 2.15 -14.26 9.38
N LYS A 127 2.49 -15.52 9.10
CA LYS A 127 2.77 -16.54 10.13
C LYS A 127 4.22 -16.50 10.61
N ASP A 128 5.10 -15.95 9.80
CA ASP A 128 6.49 -15.71 10.18
C ASP A 128 6.53 -14.40 10.97
N THR A 129 7.00 -14.47 12.21
CA THR A 129 7.13 -13.33 13.12
C THR A 129 8.40 -12.54 12.90
N SER A 130 9.33 -13.00 12.06
CA SER A 130 10.57 -12.26 11.69
C SER A 130 10.77 -12.21 10.17
N PRO A 131 9.80 -11.71 9.39
CA PRO A 131 9.91 -11.65 7.95
C PRO A 131 10.96 -10.62 7.51
N ASP A 132 11.55 -10.82 6.34
CA ASP A 132 12.46 -9.82 5.75
C ASP A 132 11.70 -8.53 5.40
N ALA A 133 12.23 -7.38 5.84
CA ALA A 133 11.59 -6.09 5.63
C ALA A 133 11.41 -5.73 4.14
N ASN A 134 12.32 -6.14 3.25
CA ASN A 134 12.17 -5.94 1.80
C ASN A 134 11.05 -6.80 1.22
N VAL A 135 10.88 -8.03 1.73
CA VAL A 135 9.76 -8.90 1.34
C VAL A 135 8.44 -8.22 1.73
N VAL A 136 8.33 -7.72 2.96
CA VAL A 136 7.13 -6.98 3.43
C VAL A 136 6.88 -5.72 2.58
N CYS A 137 7.92 -4.97 2.23
CA CYS A 137 7.79 -3.79 1.37
C CYS A 137 7.27 -4.15 -0.04
N ARG A 138 7.85 -5.18 -0.67
CA ARG A 138 7.48 -5.65 -2.00
C ARG A 138 6.03 -6.14 -2.03
N ASP A 139 5.69 -7.06 -1.13
CA ASP A 139 4.38 -7.70 -1.10
C ASP A 139 3.30 -6.68 -0.69
N GLY A 140 3.65 -5.73 0.18
CA GLY A 140 2.79 -4.63 0.58
C GLY A 140 2.51 -3.66 -0.57
N MET A 141 3.55 -3.29 -1.34
CA MET A 141 3.38 -2.50 -2.57
C MET A 141 2.49 -3.21 -3.58
N GLU A 142 2.71 -4.50 -3.81
CA GLU A 142 1.92 -5.27 -4.76
C GLU A 142 0.45 -5.30 -4.34
N LYS A 143 0.17 -5.58 -3.06
CA LYS A 143 -1.18 -5.58 -2.51
C LYS A 143 -1.84 -4.19 -2.54
N ALA A 144 -1.04 -3.14 -2.38
CA ALA A 144 -1.48 -1.76 -2.55
C ALA A 144 -1.69 -1.34 -4.01
N GLY A 145 -1.33 -2.19 -4.98
CA GLY A 145 -1.40 -1.85 -6.39
C GLY A 145 -0.44 -0.72 -6.75
N MET A 146 0.77 -0.73 -6.19
CA MET A 146 1.81 0.27 -6.45
C MET A 146 2.93 -0.30 -7.31
N MET A 147 3.60 0.55 -8.06
CA MET A 147 4.77 0.18 -8.87
C MET A 147 5.83 1.29 -8.88
N PHE A 148 7.06 0.92 -9.23
CA PHE A 148 8.12 1.88 -9.53
C PHE A 148 8.22 2.13 -11.04
N PHE A 149 8.51 3.38 -11.39
CA PHE A 149 9.19 3.70 -12.64
C PHE A 149 10.50 4.42 -12.33
N TYR A 150 11.42 4.43 -13.29
CA TYR A 150 12.76 4.95 -13.08
C TYR A 150 13.10 6.06 -14.07
N THR A 151 13.80 7.08 -13.58
CA THR A 151 14.50 8.03 -14.43
C THR A 151 15.99 7.79 -14.32
N ILE A 152 16.67 7.69 -15.46
CA ILE A 152 18.09 7.33 -15.55
C ILE A 152 18.83 8.43 -16.30
N GLY A 153 19.93 8.92 -15.74
CA GLY A 153 20.86 9.80 -16.42
C GLY A 153 22.22 9.82 -15.74
N LYS A 154 23.21 10.46 -16.38
CA LYS A 154 24.56 10.60 -15.80
C LYS A 154 24.56 11.35 -14.46
N GLN A 155 23.58 12.22 -14.26
CA GLN A 155 23.45 13.01 -13.03
C GLN A 155 22.76 12.21 -11.92
N GLU A 156 21.69 11.48 -12.24
CA GLU A 156 20.86 10.84 -11.24
C GLU A 156 20.18 9.57 -11.78
N VAL A 157 20.10 8.54 -10.93
CA VAL A 157 19.14 7.45 -11.05
C VAL A 157 18.13 7.59 -9.91
N HIS A 158 16.84 7.59 -10.24
CA HIS A 158 15.75 7.84 -9.29
C HIS A 158 14.62 6.80 -9.45
N ALA A 159 14.15 6.24 -8.34
CA ALA A 159 12.97 5.37 -8.27
C ALA A 159 11.72 6.16 -7.84
N TRP A 160 10.72 6.21 -8.71
CA TRP A 160 9.48 6.96 -8.49
C TRP A 160 8.33 5.99 -8.23
N LEU A 161 7.70 6.10 -7.06
CA LEU A 161 6.54 5.29 -6.73
C LEU A 161 5.24 5.93 -7.27
N VAL A 162 4.45 5.12 -7.98
CA VAL A 162 3.13 5.47 -8.52
C VAL A 162 2.16 4.30 -8.37
N GLU A 163 0.87 4.54 -8.57
CA GLU A 163 -0.12 3.47 -8.69
C GLU A 163 0.18 2.62 -9.94
N LYS A 164 -0.15 1.35 -9.87
CA LYS A 164 -0.01 0.42 -10.99
C LYS A 164 -0.88 0.90 -12.15
N ASP A 165 -0.37 0.74 -13.36
CA ASP A 165 -1.04 1.16 -14.60
C ASP A 165 -1.26 2.69 -14.71
N THR A 166 -0.58 3.49 -13.88
CA THR A 166 -0.55 4.96 -14.02
C THR A 166 -0.05 5.36 -15.41
N ASP A 167 -0.76 6.29 -16.06
CA ASP A 167 -0.41 6.76 -17.39
C ASP A 167 0.89 7.61 -17.41
N ALA A 168 1.50 7.71 -18.60
CA ALA A 168 2.78 8.37 -18.77
C ALA A 168 2.77 9.88 -18.44
N VAL A 169 1.63 10.57 -18.64
CA VAL A 169 1.50 12.00 -18.33
C VAL A 169 1.51 12.20 -16.82
N THR A 170 0.79 11.34 -16.09
CA THR A 170 0.76 11.35 -14.63
C THR A 170 2.15 11.00 -14.04
N CYS A 171 2.85 10.00 -14.60
CA CYS A 171 4.24 9.72 -14.25
C CYS A 171 5.17 10.93 -14.49
N ALA A 172 5.02 11.63 -15.62
CA ALA A 172 5.79 12.86 -15.88
C ALA A 172 5.47 13.96 -14.85
N GLY A 173 4.21 14.09 -14.44
CA GLY A 173 3.77 14.99 -13.37
C GLY A 173 4.39 14.68 -12.01
N LYS A 174 4.68 13.40 -11.73
CA LYS A 174 5.40 12.97 -10.52
C LYS A 174 6.83 13.51 -10.48
N ILE A 175 7.48 13.63 -11.65
CA ILE A 175 8.81 14.24 -11.78
C ILE A 175 8.70 15.77 -11.64
N HIS A 176 7.83 16.40 -12.44
CA HIS A 176 7.60 17.84 -12.40
C HIS A 176 6.27 18.21 -13.08
N SER A 177 5.52 19.17 -12.51
CA SER A 177 4.21 19.59 -13.03
C SER A 177 4.27 20.18 -14.46
N ASP A 178 5.35 20.86 -14.82
CA ASP A 178 5.54 21.39 -16.18
C ASP A 178 5.72 20.28 -17.22
N LEU A 179 6.31 19.13 -16.86
CA LEU A 179 6.44 18.00 -17.78
C LEU A 179 5.08 17.39 -18.12
N ALA A 180 4.15 17.32 -17.15
CA ALA A 180 2.78 16.92 -17.43
C ALA A 180 2.06 17.92 -18.34
N ARG A 181 2.22 19.23 -18.10
CA ARG A 181 1.56 20.27 -18.91
C ARG A 181 2.04 20.29 -20.36
N GLY A 182 3.34 20.09 -20.56
CA GLY A 182 3.99 20.07 -21.87
C GLY A 182 4.17 18.67 -22.45
N PHE A 183 3.48 17.65 -21.92
CA PHE A 183 3.71 16.27 -22.33
C PHE A 183 3.35 16.05 -23.80
N ILE A 184 4.28 15.47 -24.56
CA ILE A 184 4.07 15.11 -25.97
C ILE A 184 4.18 13.60 -26.14
N LYS A 185 5.26 13.01 -25.62
CA LYS A 185 5.54 11.58 -25.67
C LYS A 185 6.44 11.16 -24.50
N ALA A 186 6.43 9.87 -24.20
CA ALA A 186 7.42 9.22 -23.34
C ALA A 186 8.23 8.21 -24.15
N GLU A 187 9.52 8.10 -23.86
CA GLU A 187 10.38 7.04 -24.37
C GLU A 187 10.54 5.99 -23.27
N LEU A 188 10.01 4.80 -23.51
CA LEU A 188 9.97 3.71 -22.54
C LEU A 188 11.01 2.66 -22.90
N VAL A 189 11.77 2.23 -21.90
CA VAL A 189 12.71 1.11 -22.01
C VAL A 189 12.31 0.08 -20.98
N SER A 190 11.93 -1.11 -21.45
CA SER A 190 11.68 -2.26 -20.59
C SER A 190 12.98 -2.75 -19.96
N PHE A 191 12.94 -3.06 -18.67
CA PHE A 191 14.02 -3.71 -17.94
C PHE A 191 13.88 -5.22 -18.03
#